data_AF-A0A954CF40-F1
#
_entry.id   AF-A0A954CF40-F1
#
_cell.length_a   1.000
_cell.length_b   1.000
_cell.length_c   1.000
_cell.angle_alpha   90.00
_cell.angle_beta   90.00
_cell.angle_gamma   90.00
#
_symmetry.space_group_name_H-M   'P 1'
#
loop_
_entity.id
_entity.type
_entity.pdbx_description
1 polymer ?
#
loop_
_entity_poly.entity_id
_entity_poly.type
_entity_poly.pdbx_seq_one_letter_code
_entity_poly.pdbx_strand_id
1 'polypeptide(L)'
;MKYSLICLTTLAFLLAITTPSNAADFELEKERGKLWEWLADKHAKLGDEYKQVKIYSLARKQYDRSRELEPDNRKAWEGLGFKKKSGEWVVNEPLPDKDEVFGAAFIEARKKPDEEKADTYEKCADRCRKLVEKATDAGDTRSARIIAIDLLYYEPENAEAHKLRGHEKDGDVWLPAISKKWREAGHKLVADAGFGEELEGEDEQAKEIGSSFNRRKGDWLITRTSYDVTRAKMLHRNAVAVVKRTQELLGTEGPPFGQYEYTITHLQTRDEYEGMLTKVLKLEGDDLTFARRLSGHGQSKPYGYFCYSSSDASADDMLCNTVSLRVLAHAQSGKRDRAPWIDTGFGYLVTSQVLGTTMVQRYTMKEVSTTTADDKVIPEFSKKAGTPELLREVALYNINYNRDIPLRQLIATEINDMQQAHAAKSFSFMEFIYANHAEQASKWLKRGGTKKALERAAAIEEDFGVKLEDLENEWREWVLMNY
;
A
#
# COMPACT_ATOMS: atom_id res chain seq x y z
N MET A 1 -65.29 24.45 -16.88
CA MET A 1 -64.06 24.58 -17.70
C MET A 1 -62.95 23.86 -16.95
N LYS A 2 -62.71 22.56 -17.21
CA LYS A 2 -61.78 22.04 -18.22
C LYS A 2 -60.45 22.81 -18.21
N TYR A 3 -59.45 22.33 -17.47
CA TYR A 3 -58.36 21.50 -18.00
C TYR A 3 -57.69 20.71 -16.86
N SER A 4 -57.71 19.37 -17.02
CA SER A 4 -56.88 18.41 -16.32
C SER A 4 -55.49 18.36 -16.95
N LEU A 5 -54.44 18.24 -16.14
CA LEU A 5 -53.14 17.66 -16.53
C LEU A 5 -52.57 16.97 -15.26
N ILE A 6 -52.96 15.72 -15.03
CA ILE A 6 -52.12 14.53 -15.27
C ILE A 6 -50.79 14.61 -14.51
N CYS A 7 -50.78 14.06 -13.29
CA CYS A 7 -49.60 13.45 -12.69
C CYS A 7 -49.99 12.02 -12.28
N LEU A 8 -50.26 11.21 -13.29
CA LEU A 8 -50.32 9.76 -13.22
C LEU A 8 -49.02 9.29 -13.87
N THR A 9 -48.12 8.68 -13.09
CA THR A 9 -47.41 7.45 -13.50
C THR A 9 -46.43 6.98 -12.41
N THR A 10 -46.71 5.77 -11.91
CA THR A 10 -45.76 4.70 -11.48
C THR A 10 -44.74 5.07 -10.39
N LEU A 11 -44.84 4.62 -9.13
CA LEU A 11 -45.06 3.24 -8.63
C LEU A 11 -44.55 2.17 -9.61
N ALA A 12 -43.30 2.30 -10.02
CA ALA A 12 -42.58 1.25 -10.74
C ALA A 12 -41.96 0.29 -9.72
N PHE A 13 -42.70 -0.80 -9.49
CA PHE A 13 -42.15 -2.15 -9.40
C PHE A 13 -40.79 -2.30 -8.71
N LEU A 14 -40.84 -2.60 -7.40
CA LEU A 14 -40.03 -3.69 -6.85
C LEU A 14 -40.43 -4.97 -7.58
N LEU A 15 -39.95 -5.14 -8.82
CA LEU A 15 -39.66 -6.46 -9.35
C LEU A 15 -38.46 -6.93 -8.52
N ALA A 16 -38.76 -7.57 -7.40
CA ALA A 16 -38.00 -8.74 -7.03
C ALA A 16 -38.02 -9.64 -8.26
N ILE A 17 -37.02 -9.48 -9.12
CA ILE A 17 -36.59 -10.56 -9.98
C ILE A 17 -36.09 -11.58 -8.98
N THR A 18 -36.99 -12.43 -8.50
CA THR A 18 -36.65 -13.77 -8.09
C THR A 18 -36.14 -14.42 -9.35
N THR A 19 -34.88 -14.14 -9.70
CA THR A 19 -34.11 -15.07 -10.50
C THR A 19 -34.27 -16.39 -9.76
N PRO A 20 -34.78 -17.45 -10.38
CA PRO A 20 -34.65 -18.75 -9.77
C PRO A 20 -33.15 -18.90 -9.50
N SER A 21 -32.77 -18.99 -8.22
CA SER A 21 -31.41 -19.27 -7.80
C SER A 21 -31.10 -20.71 -8.21
N ASN A 22 -30.92 -20.92 -9.51
CA ASN A 22 -30.19 -22.05 -10.04
C ASN A 22 -28.69 -21.74 -9.98
N ALA A 23 -28.24 -21.00 -8.96
CA ALA A 23 -26.85 -21.03 -8.56
C ALA A 23 -26.64 -22.46 -8.07
N ALA A 24 -26.12 -23.32 -8.95
CA ALA A 24 -25.53 -24.57 -8.51
C ALA A 24 -24.54 -24.19 -7.41
N ASP A 25 -24.68 -24.78 -6.22
CA ASP A 25 -23.85 -24.49 -5.05
C ASP A 25 -22.37 -24.68 -5.40
N PHE A 26 -21.71 -23.61 -5.86
CA PHE A 26 -20.29 -23.62 -6.13
C PHE A 26 -19.60 -23.57 -4.76
N GLU A 27 -19.14 -24.73 -4.31
CA GLU A 27 -18.46 -24.86 -3.02
C GLU A 27 -17.03 -24.31 -3.13
N LEU A 28 -16.87 -22.97 -3.04
CA LEU A 28 -15.59 -22.26 -3.20
C LEU A 28 -14.47 -22.92 -2.39
N GLU A 29 -14.65 -23.09 -1.09
CA GLU A 29 -13.60 -23.61 -0.20
C GLU A 29 -13.12 -25.00 -0.62
N LYS A 30 -14.04 -25.87 -1.05
CA LYS A 30 -13.71 -27.22 -1.48
C LYS A 30 -13.01 -27.23 -2.83
N GLU A 31 -13.54 -26.49 -3.80
CA GLU A 31 -12.98 -26.46 -5.15
C GLU A 31 -11.62 -25.74 -5.16
N ARG A 32 -11.49 -24.67 -4.39
CA ARG A 32 -10.24 -23.95 -4.19
C ARG A 32 -9.23 -24.78 -3.39
N GLY A 33 -9.65 -25.51 -2.36
CA GLY A 33 -8.76 -26.42 -1.63
C GLY A 33 -8.12 -27.46 -2.54
N LYS A 34 -8.90 -28.08 -3.43
CA LYS A 34 -8.37 -29.01 -4.45
C LYS A 34 -7.42 -28.33 -5.44
N LEU A 35 -7.75 -27.09 -5.84
CA LEU A 35 -6.86 -26.30 -6.70
C LEU A 35 -5.54 -26.05 -5.99
N TRP A 36 -5.56 -25.56 -4.76
CA TRP A 36 -4.38 -25.23 -3.97
C TRP A 36 -3.51 -26.45 -3.67
N GLU A 37 -4.09 -27.60 -3.31
CA GLU A 37 -3.34 -28.86 -3.17
C GLU A 37 -2.58 -29.21 -4.46
N TRP A 38 -3.26 -29.12 -5.60
CA TRP A 38 -2.64 -29.38 -6.90
C TRP A 38 -1.54 -28.37 -7.24
N LEU A 39 -1.77 -27.07 -6.99
CA LEU A 39 -0.77 -26.02 -7.24
C LEU A 39 0.44 -26.18 -6.30
N ALA A 40 0.20 -26.53 -5.04
CA ALA A 40 1.26 -26.78 -4.06
C ALA A 40 2.19 -27.90 -4.52
N ASP A 41 1.64 -28.99 -5.05
CA ASP A 41 2.41 -30.10 -5.63
C ASP A 41 3.27 -29.69 -6.83
N LYS A 42 2.77 -28.79 -7.67
CA LYS A 42 3.53 -28.23 -8.80
C LYS A 42 4.71 -27.39 -8.33
N HIS A 43 4.47 -26.53 -7.36
CA HIS A 43 5.54 -25.74 -6.75
C HIS A 43 6.58 -26.63 -6.05
N ALA A 44 6.18 -27.65 -5.30
CA ALA A 44 7.12 -28.57 -4.66
C ALA A 44 7.98 -29.34 -5.68
N LYS A 45 7.41 -29.72 -6.85
CA LYS A 45 8.18 -30.33 -7.95
C LYS A 45 9.18 -29.37 -8.58
N LEU A 46 8.80 -28.12 -8.83
CA LEU A 46 9.75 -27.10 -9.31
C LEU A 46 10.87 -26.84 -8.29
N GLY A 47 10.54 -26.90 -6.99
CA GLY A 47 11.52 -26.83 -5.91
C GLY A 47 12.59 -27.92 -6.01
N ASP A 48 12.20 -29.15 -6.34
CA ASP A 48 13.15 -30.25 -6.57
C ASP A 48 14.05 -29.98 -7.78
N GLU A 49 13.50 -29.50 -8.89
CA GLU A 49 14.29 -29.21 -10.11
C GLU A 49 15.38 -28.18 -9.84
N TYR A 50 15.05 -27.07 -9.15
CA TYR A 50 16.06 -26.07 -8.76
C TYR A 50 17.06 -26.62 -7.74
N LYS A 51 16.62 -27.47 -6.80
CA LYS A 51 17.49 -28.12 -5.80
C LYS A 51 18.49 -29.07 -6.47
N GLN A 52 18.07 -29.83 -7.48
CA GLN A 52 18.94 -30.75 -8.23
C GLN A 52 20.08 -30.03 -8.94
N VAL A 53 19.83 -28.82 -9.45
CA VAL A 53 20.87 -27.97 -10.06
C VAL A 53 21.56 -27.03 -9.07
N LYS A 54 21.33 -27.23 -7.76
CA LYS A 54 21.97 -26.53 -6.65
C LYS A 54 21.73 -25.01 -6.62
N ILE A 55 20.57 -24.58 -7.11
CA ILE A 55 20.05 -23.21 -6.99
C ILE A 55 19.02 -23.20 -5.85
N TYR A 56 19.54 -23.28 -4.62
CA TYR A 56 18.72 -23.41 -3.41
C TYR A 56 17.88 -22.17 -3.12
N SER A 57 18.31 -20.99 -3.52
CA SER A 57 17.57 -19.74 -3.37
C SER A 57 16.25 -19.75 -4.14
N LEU A 58 16.22 -20.35 -5.33
CA LEU A 58 14.99 -20.55 -6.13
C LEU A 58 14.19 -21.76 -5.66
N ALA A 59 14.86 -22.85 -5.28
CA ALA A 59 14.19 -24.02 -4.71
C ALA A 59 13.38 -23.65 -3.46
N ARG A 60 13.97 -22.89 -2.54
CA ARG A 60 13.35 -22.39 -1.31
C ARG A 60 12.07 -21.62 -1.61
N LYS A 61 12.12 -20.68 -2.57
CA LYS A 61 10.94 -19.90 -2.99
C LYS A 61 9.79 -20.78 -3.48
N GLN A 62 10.08 -21.84 -4.24
CA GLN A 62 9.04 -22.76 -4.70
C GLN A 62 8.48 -23.62 -3.56
N TYR A 63 9.32 -24.12 -2.65
CA TYR A 63 8.81 -24.85 -1.47
C TYR A 63 8.00 -23.97 -0.53
N ASP A 64 8.42 -22.72 -0.30
CA ASP A 64 7.67 -21.79 0.52
C ASP A 64 6.32 -21.48 -0.12
N ARG A 65 6.28 -21.24 -1.45
CA ARG A 65 5.01 -21.07 -2.18
C ARG A 65 4.10 -22.31 -2.08
N SER A 66 4.67 -23.51 -2.12
CA SER A 66 3.92 -24.75 -1.89
C SER A 66 3.29 -24.80 -0.50
N ARG A 67 4.05 -24.43 0.55
CA ARG A 67 3.58 -24.34 1.94
C ARG A 67 2.56 -23.22 2.18
N GLU A 68 2.57 -22.16 1.38
CA GLU A 68 1.54 -21.13 1.44
C GLU A 68 0.18 -21.65 0.98
N LEU A 69 0.17 -22.43 -0.10
CA LEU A 69 -1.02 -23.02 -0.68
C LEU A 69 -1.52 -24.22 0.14
N GLU A 70 -0.59 -25.04 0.64
CA GLU A 70 -0.88 -26.19 1.49
C GLU A 70 0.13 -26.24 2.66
N PRO A 71 -0.23 -25.72 3.85
CA PRO A 71 0.69 -25.60 5.00
C PRO A 71 1.35 -26.90 5.47
N ASP A 72 0.73 -28.04 5.21
CA ASP A 72 1.22 -29.36 5.59
C ASP A 72 1.90 -30.12 4.44
N ASN A 73 2.20 -29.46 3.31
CA ASN A 73 2.76 -30.11 2.12
C ASN A 73 4.05 -30.84 2.46
N ARG A 74 3.94 -32.17 2.55
CA ARG A 74 5.04 -33.02 3.02
C ARG A 74 6.28 -32.85 2.17
N LYS A 75 6.09 -32.79 0.86
CA LYS A 75 7.19 -32.71 -0.10
C LYS A 75 7.94 -31.38 0.05
N ALA A 76 7.23 -30.28 0.24
CA ALA A 76 7.84 -28.98 0.45
C ALA A 76 8.62 -28.89 1.78
N TRP A 77 8.05 -29.41 2.87
CA TRP A 77 8.73 -29.48 4.15
C TRP A 77 10.00 -30.34 4.10
N GLU A 78 9.92 -31.54 3.52
CA GLU A 78 11.08 -32.41 3.31
C GLU A 78 12.11 -31.74 2.36
N GLY A 79 11.64 -31.03 1.34
CA GLY A 79 12.46 -30.24 0.41
C GLY A 79 13.31 -29.18 1.10
N LEU A 80 12.72 -28.48 2.09
CA LEU A 80 13.36 -27.49 2.95
C LEU A 80 14.24 -28.09 4.05
N GLY A 81 14.22 -29.42 4.23
CA GLY A 81 15.06 -30.11 5.20
C GLY A 81 14.41 -30.42 6.53
N PHE A 82 13.08 -30.39 6.61
CA PHE A 82 12.32 -30.75 7.80
C PHE A 82 11.86 -32.21 7.75
N LYS A 83 11.56 -32.77 8.92
CA LYS A 83 10.94 -34.08 9.07
C LYS A 83 9.82 -34.00 10.11
N LYS A 84 8.69 -34.64 9.83
CA LYS A 84 7.56 -34.69 10.78
C LYS A 84 7.91 -35.65 11.93
N LYS A 85 7.95 -35.16 13.17
CA LYS A 85 8.11 -35.94 14.41
C LYS A 85 7.00 -35.56 15.38
N SER A 86 6.25 -36.56 15.86
CA SER A 86 5.13 -36.34 16.81
C SER A 86 4.11 -35.29 16.36
N GLY A 87 3.85 -35.18 15.05
CA GLY A 87 2.92 -34.20 14.48
C GLY A 87 3.54 -32.84 14.13
N GLU A 88 4.76 -32.56 14.57
CA GLU A 88 5.44 -31.29 14.33
C GLU A 88 6.57 -31.42 13.30
N TRP A 89 6.75 -30.38 12.48
CA TRP A 89 7.86 -30.30 11.54
C TRP A 89 9.11 -29.81 12.25
N VAL A 90 10.12 -30.68 12.39
CA VAL A 90 11.40 -30.33 13.01
C VAL A 90 12.51 -30.32 11.99
N VAL A 91 13.47 -29.40 12.14
CA VAL A 91 14.65 -29.33 11.27
C VAL A 91 15.43 -30.65 11.37
N ASN A 92 15.77 -31.22 10.23
CA ASN A 92 16.59 -32.42 10.12
C ASN A 92 17.91 -32.10 9.39
N GLU A 93 17.82 -31.79 8.10
CA GLU A 93 18.96 -31.43 7.25
C GLU A 93 18.55 -30.21 6.41
N PRO A 94 18.74 -28.98 6.93
CA PRO A 94 18.19 -27.79 6.29
C PRO A 94 18.75 -27.63 4.88
N LEU A 95 17.89 -27.17 3.97
CA LEU A 95 18.33 -26.75 2.64
C LEU A 95 19.44 -25.70 2.78
N PRO A 96 20.56 -25.78 2.03
CA PRO A 96 21.65 -24.82 2.17
C PRO A 96 21.22 -23.37 1.95
N ASP A 97 21.86 -22.44 2.66
CA ASP A 97 21.51 -21.02 2.63
C ASP A 97 21.99 -20.28 1.37
N LYS A 98 23.02 -20.82 0.70
CA LYS A 98 23.66 -20.20 -0.46
C LYS A 98 23.67 -21.18 -1.62
N ASP A 99 23.38 -20.68 -2.81
CA ASP A 99 23.52 -21.42 -4.06
C ASP A 99 24.96 -21.95 -4.20
N GLU A 100 25.14 -23.10 -4.87
CA GLU A 100 26.48 -23.64 -5.15
C GLU A 100 26.94 -23.35 -6.59
N VAL A 101 26.08 -22.74 -7.40
CA VAL A 101 26.37 -22.33 -8.78
C VAL A 101 26.24 -20.83 -8.92
N PHE A 102 27.19 -20.21 -9.63
CA PHE A 102 27.28 -18.75 -9.79
C PHE A 102 27.71 -18.35 -11.20
N GLY A 103 27.53 -17.08 -11.55
CA GLY A 103 27.98 -16.53 -12.84
C GLY A 103 27.39 -17.24 -14.05
N ALA A 104 28.21 -17.55 -15.05
CA ALA A 104 27.76 -18.21 -16.27
C ALA A 104 27.18 -19.62 -16.00
N ALA A 105 27.75 -20.36 -15.04
CA ALA A 105 27.25 -21.69 -14.67
C ALA A 105 25.84 -21.63 -14.06
N PHE A 106 25.54 -20.58 -13.28
CA PHE A 106 24.19 -20.33 -12.78
C PHE A 106 23.20 -20.10 -13.93
N ILE A 107 23.58 -19.29 -14.92
CA ILE A 107 22.73 -18.98 -16.08
C ILE A 107 22.45 -20.24 -16.91
N GLU A 108 23.44 -21.13 -17.07
CA GLU A 108 23.23 -22.39 -17.78
C GLU A 108 22.36 -23.36 -16.98
N ALA A 109 22.68 -23.54 -15.69
CA ALA A 109 21.98 -24.47 -14.80
C ALA A 109 20.49 -24.15 -14.65
N ARG A 110 20.10 -22.86 -14.71
CA ARG A 110 18.69 -22.43 -14.59
C ARG A 110 17.84 -22.63 -15.84
N LYS A 111 18.42 -22.84 -17.03
CA LYS A 111 17.64 -22.90 -18.29
C LYS A 111 16.54 -23.95 -18.24
N LYS A 112 16.91 -25.20 -17.95
CA LYS A 112 15.95 -26.31 -17.89
C LYS A 112 14.89 -26.11 -16.79
N PRO A 113 15.24 -25.76 -15.53
CA PRO A 113 14.22 -25.43 -14.52
C PRO A 113 13.33 -24.25 -14.89
N ASP A 114 13.84 -23.22 -15.58
CA ASP A 114 13.04 -22.07 -16.00
C ASP A 114 12.07 -22.44 -17.14
N GLU A 115 12.47 -23.30 -18.07
CA GLU A 115 11.59 -23.86 -19.10
C GLU A 115 10.47 -24.72 -18.48
N GLU A 116 10.82 -25.61 -17.53
CA GLU A 116 9.85 -26.41 -16.77
C GLU A 116 8.91 -25.52 -15.95
N LYS A 117 9.43 -24.44 -15.37
CA LYS A 117 8.62 -23.45 -14.65
C LYS A 117 7.61 -22.79 -15.58
N ALA A 118 8.03 -22.38 -16.79
CA ALA A 118 7.13 -21.74 -17.75
C ALA A 118 5.97 -22.67 -18.15
N ASP A 119 6.27 -23.91 -18.55
CA ASP A 119 5.26 -24.93 -18.88
C ASP A 119 4.37 -25.28 -17.68
N THR A 120 4.95 -25.36 -16.48
CA THR A 120 4.17 -25.59 -15.25
C THR A 120 3.22 -24.43 -14.97
N TYR A 121 3.68 -23.18 -15.12
CA TYR A 121 2.88 -21.99 -14.82
C TYR A 121 1.73 -21.83 -15.83
N GLU A 122 1.96 -22.17 -17.11
CA GLU A 122 0.90 -22.24 -18.12
C GLU A 122 -0.20 -23.23 -17.72
N LYS A 123 0.18 -24.45 -17.27
CA LYS A 123 -0.77 -25.45 -16.78
C LYS A 123 -1.51 -24.99 -15.52
N CYS A 124 -0.83 -24.26 -14.63
CA CYS A 124 -1.45 -23.66 -13.46
C CYS A 124 -2.48 -22.59 -13.84
N ALA A 125 -2.13 -21.69 -14.75
CA ALA A 125 -3.03 -20.67 -15.27
C ALA A 125 -4.28 -21.32 -15.91
N ASP A 126 -4.11 -22.33 -16.77
CA ASP A 126 -5.21 -23.08 -17.38
C ASP A 126 -6.15 -23.71 -16.35
N ARG A 127 -5.59 -24.26 -15.26
CA ARG A 127 -6.38 -24.87 -14.20
C ARG A 127 -7.18 -23.82 -13.43
N CYS A 128 -6.58 -22.67 -13.14
CA CYS A 128 -7.25 -21.55 -12.50
C CYS A 128 -8.37 -21.01 -13.42
N ARG A 129 -8.09 -20.81 -14.72
CA ARG A 129 -9.05 -20.30 -15.71
C ARG A 129 -10.30 -21.19 -15.81
N LYS A 130 -10.12 -22.52 -15.90
CA LYS A 130 -11.24 -23.48 -15.89
C LYS A 130 -12.10 -23.38 -14.64
N LEU A 131 -11.49 -23.07 -13.48
CA LEU A 131 -12.24 -22.93 -12.24
C LEU A 131 -12.96 -21.57 -12.15
N VAL A 132 -12.34 -20.50 -12.66
CA VAL A 132 -13.00 -19.20 -12.87
C VAL A 132 -14.23 -19.34 -13.78
N GLU A 133 -14.09 -20.03 -14.91
CA GLU A 133 -15.18 -20.33 -15.85
C GLU A 133 -16.29 -21.10 -15.15
N LYS A 134 -15.95 -22.18 -14.44
CA LYS A 134 -16.92 -22.98 -13.68
C LYS A 134 -17.71 -22.17 -12.65
N ALA A 135 -17.04 -21.27 -11.92
CA ALA A 135 -17.72 -20.39 -10.96
C ALA A 135 -18.62 -19.37 -11.67
N THR A 136 -18.15 -18.83 -12.81
CA THR A 136 -18.90 -17.88 -13.64
C THR A 136 -20.16 -18.53 -14.24
N ASP A 137 -20.06 -19.75 -14.76
CA ASP A 137 -21.17 -20.52 -15.31
C ASP A 137 -22.21 -20.90 -14.24
N ALA A 138 -21.78 -21.04 -12.98
CA ALA A 138 -22.66 -21.23 -11.83
C ALA A 138 -23.32 -19.92 -11.35
N GLY A 139 -22.98 -18.77 -11.94
CA GLY A 139 -23.44 -17.45 -11.51
C GLY A 139 -22.77 -16.92 -10.25
N ASP A 140 -21.74 -17.60 -9.72
CA ASP A 140 -21.02 -17.20 -8.51
C ASP A 140 -19.84 -16.27 -8.88
N THR A 141 -20.19 -15.02 -9.15
CA THR A 141 -19.22 -13.97 -9.51
C THR A 141 -18.20 -13.71 -8.39
N ARG A 142 -18.60 -13.88 -7.12
CA ARG A 142 -17.71 -13.69 -5.97
C ARG A 142 -16.60 -14.72 -5.99
N SER A 143 -16.95 -16.00 -6.08
CA SER A 143 -15.98 -17.08 -6.15
C SER A 143 -15.08 -16.95 -7.38
N ALA A 144 -15.65 -16.60 -8.55
CA ALA A 144 -14.87 -16.40 -9.77
C ALA A 144 -13.79 -15.31 -9.59
N ARG A 145 -14.12 -14.18 -8.94
CA ARG A 145 -13.16 -13.11 -8.63
C ARG A 145 -12.06 -13.52 -7.66
N ILE A 146 -12.40 -14.32 -6.65
CA ILE A 146 -11.42 -14.82 -5.67
C ILE A 146 -10.45 -15.80 -6.35
N ILE A 147 -10.96 -16.72 -7.19
CA ILE A 147 -10.10 -17.66 -7.92
C ILE A 147 -9.22 -16.93 -8.95
N ALA A 148 -9.70 -15.82 -9.51
CA ALA A 148 -8.92 -15.00 -10.43
C ALA A 148 -7.65 -14.40 -9.78
N ILE A 149 -7.57 -14.30 -8.44
CA ILE A 149 -6.32 -13.95 -7.73
C ILE A 149 -5.21 -14.95 -8.07
N ASP A 150 -5.53 -16.25 -7.98
CA ASP A 150 -4.58 -17.32 -8.26
C ASP A 150 -4.23 -17.36 -9.76
N LEU A 151 -5.19 -17.10 -10.65
CA LEU A 151 -4.93 -16.97 -12.09
C LEU A 151 -3.93 -15.82 -12.38
N LEU A 152 -4.14 -14.64 -11.80
CA LEU A 152 -3.27 -13.48 -12.02
C LEU A 152 -1.86 -13.65 -11.44
N TYR A 153 -1.66 -14.58 -10.50
CA TYR A 153 -0.32 -14.96 -10.07
C TYR A 153 0.45 -15.69 -11.19
N TYR A 154 -0.21 -16.60 -11.92
CA TYR A 154 0.44 -17.38 -12.99
C TYR A 154 0.40 -16.71 -14.36
N GLU A 155 -0.59 -15.86 -14.61
CA GLU A 155 -0.77 -15.11 -15.85
C GLU A 155 -1.08 -13.63 -15.53
N PRO A 156 -0.08 -12.82 -15.13
CA PRO A 156 -0.30 -11.45 -14.62
C PRO A 156 -0.87 -10.46 -15.64
N GLU A 157 -0.82 -10.79 -16.93
CA GLU A 157 -1.36 -9.95 -18.01
C GLU A 157 -2.73 -10.45 -18.51
N ASN A 158 -3.36 -11.41 -17.82
CA ASN A 158 -4.66 -11.92 -18.23
C ASN A 158 -5.74 -10.83 -18.12
N ALA A 159 -6.08 -10.24 -19.28
CA ALA A 159 -7.00 -9.12 -19.36
C ALA A 159 -8.44 -9.49 -18.93
N GLU A 160 -8.87 -10.73 -19.12
CA GLU A 160 -10.21 -11.19 -18.74
C GLU A 160 -10.33 -11.33 -17.23
N ALA A 161 -9.32 -11.91 -16.58
CA ALA A 161 -9.21 -12.00 -15.13
C ALA A 161 -9.17 -10.60 -14.49
N HIS A 162 -8.37 -9.69 -15.05
CA HIS A 162 -8.35 -8.29 -14.58
C HIS A 162 -9.72 -7.61 -14.70
N LYS A 163 -10.39 -7.73 -15.86
CA LYS A 163 -11.74 -7.17 -16.05
C LYS A 163 -12.77 -7.79 -15.11
N LEU A 164 -12.71 -9.11 -14.89
CA LEU A 164 -13.58 -9.82 -13.95
C LEU A 164 -13.47 -9.24 -12.54
N ARG A 165 -12.24 -8.89 -12.12
CA ARG A 165 -11.95 -8.25 -10.83
C ARG A 165 -12.23 -6.74 -10.81
N GLY A 166 -12.69 -6.16 -11.92
CA GLY A 166 -12.98 -4.72 -12.00
C GLY A 166 -11.73 -3.85 -12.13
N HIS A 167 -10.64 -4.40 -12.65
CA HIS A 167 -9.43 -3.64 -12.91
C HIS A 167 -9.50 -2.98 -14.29
N GLU A 168 -8.86 -1.82 -14.39
CA GLU A 168 -8.71 -1.04 -15.60
C GLU A 168 -7.23 -0.82 -15.90
N LYS A 169 -6.91 -0.69 -17.19
CA LYS A 169 -5.56 -0.39 -17.64
C LYS A 169 -5.29 1.11 -17.54
N ASP A 170 -4.13 1.46 -16.98
CA ASP A 170 -3.56 2.81 -16.89
C ASP A 170 -2.09 2.73 -17.35
N GLY A 171 -1.82 3.16 -18.58
CA GLY A 171 -0.56 2.88 -19.26
C GLY A 171 -0.33 1.37 -19.43
N ASP A 172 0.76 0.87 -18.87
CA ASP A 172 1.14 -0.55 -18.89
C ASP A 172 0.75 -1.30 -17.60
N VAL A 173 -0.01 -0.67 -16.69
CA VAL A 173 -0.34 -1.25 -15.39
C VAL A 173 -1.85 -1.47 -15.26
N TRP A 174 -2.23 -2.61 -14.69
CA TRP A 174 -3.60 -2.90 -14.28
C TRP A 174 -3.85 -2.39 -12.86
N LEU A 175 -4.93 -1.62 -12.68
CA LEU A 175 -5.30 -1.01 -11.42
C LEU A 175 -6.76 -1.30 -11.08
N PRO A 176 -7.12 -1.43 -9.79
CA PRO A 176 -8.52 -1.34 -9.39
C PRO A 176 -9.15 -0.06 -9.94
N ALA A 177 -10.37 -0.13 -10.47
CA ALA A 177 -11.05 1.03 -11.07
C ALA A 177 -11.13 2.24 -10.11
N ILE A 178 -11.32 1.98 -8.81
CA ILE A 178 -11.33 3.02 -7.78
C ILE A 178 -9.98 3.77 -7.69
N SER A 179 -8.88 3.04 -7.77
CA SER A 179 -7.52 3.59 -7.72
C SER A 179 -7.25 4.48 -8.93
N LYS A 180 -7.65 4.02 -10.12
CA LYS A 180 -7.54 4.83 -11.35
C LYS A 180 -8.36 6.12 -11.25
N LYS A 181 -9.63 6.03 -10.84
CA LYS A 181 -10.49 7.21 -10.62
C LYS A 181 -9.85 8.21 -9.65
N TRP A 182 -9.24 7.73 -8.57
CA TRP A 182 -8.60 8.63 -7.62
C TRP A 182 -7.30 9.24 -8.13
N ARG A 183 -6.49 8.49 -8.90
CA ARG A 183 -5.31 9.05 -9.59
C ARG A 183 -5.71 10.12 -10.59
N GLU A 184 -6.75 9.90 -11.38
CA GLU A 184 -7.28 10.90 -12.32
C GLU A 184 -7.73 12.17 -11.60
N ALA A 185 -8.42 12.02 -10.45
CA ALA A 185 -8.79 13.14 -9.61
C ALA A 185 -7.57 13.90 -9.06
N GLY A 186 -6.54 13.18 -8.60
CA GLY A 186 -5.29 13.79 -8.13
C GLY A 186 -4.51 14.49 -9.24
N HIS A 187 -4.40 13.89 -10.42
CA HIS A 187 -3.79 14.51 -11.60
C HIS A 187 -4.50 15.80 -11.99
N LYS A 188 -5.83 15.84 -11.91
CA LYS A 188 -6.60 17.07 -12.11
C LYS A 188 -6.23 18.13 -11.08
N LEU A 189 -6.12 17.78 -9.80
CA LEU A 189 -5.69 18.71 -8.75
C LEU A 189 -4.27 19.25 -8.98
N VAL A 190 -3.34 18.41 -9.47
CA VAL A 190 -1.99 18.83 -9.85
C VAL A 190 -2.02 19.76 -11.05
N ALA A 191 -2.84 19.48 -12.06
CA ALA A 191 -2.99 20.33 -13.23
C ALA A 191 -3.61 21.70 -12.88
N ASP A 192 -4.58 21.72 -11.96
CA ASP A 192 -5.27 22.93 -11.48
C ASP A 192 -4.47 23.69 -10.41
N ALA A 193 -3.35 23.13 -9.93
CA ALA A 193 -2.49 23.79 -8.94
C ALA A 193 -1.52 24.76 -9.62
N GLY A 194 -1.42 25.98 -9.07
CA GLY A 194 -0.46 26.97 -9.52
C GLY A 194 0.97 26.65 -9.10
N PHE A 195 1.93 27.39 -9.66
CA PHE A 195 3.36 27.26 -9.32
C PHE A 195 3.80 28.17 -8.14
N GLY A 196 2.87 28.95 -7.59
CA GLY A 196 3.17 29.98 -6.60
C GLY A 196 3.91 31.18 -7.17
N GLU A 197 3.92 32.27 -6.42
CA GLU A 197 4.69 33.47 -6.72
C GLU A 197 6.15 33.30 -6.33
N GLU A 198 7.05 33.98 -7.03
CA GLU A 198 8.46 33.99 -6.67
C GLU A 198 8.69 34.79 -5.39
N LEU A 199 9.47 34.24 -4.46
CA LEU A 199 9.93 34.96 -3.28
C LEU A 199 11.36 35.44 -3.47
N GLU A 200 11.49 36.71 -3.86
CA GLU A 200 12.79 37.40 -4.01
C GLU A 200 13.48 37.67 -2.67
N GLY A 201 14.78 37.94 -2.70
CA GLY A 201 15.62 38.23 -1.54
C GLY A 201 16.40 37.02 -1.00
N GLU A 202 17.23 37.25 0.01
CA GLU A 202 17.97 36.17 0.68
C GLU A 202 17.05 35.33 1.58
N ASP A 203 17.43 34.08 1.81
CA ASP A 203 16.83 33.20 2.82
C ASP A 203 17.85 33.03 3.95
N GLU A 204 17.52 33.47 5.16
CA GLU A 204 18.44 33.44 6.30
C GLU A 204 18.91 32.01 6.64
N GLN A 205 18.04 31.00 6.48
CA GLN A 205 18.45 29.60 6.71
C GLN A 205 19.40 29.12 5.61
N ALA A 206 19.15 29.48 4.35
CA ALA A 206 20.05 29.16 3.25
C ALA A 206 21.44 29.79 3.49
N LYS A 207 21.47 31.06 3.89
CA LYS A 207 22.69 31.80 4.21
C LYS A 207 23.48 31.14 5.34
N GLU A 208 22.80 30.78 6.44
CA GLU A 208 23.41 30.12 7.60
C GLU A 208 24.11 28.81 7.22
N ILE A 209 23.53 28.05 6.30
CA ILE A 209 24.12 26.78 5.83
C ILE A 209 25.09 26.94 4.66
N GLY A 210 25.24 28.15 4.10
CA GLY A 210 26.09 28.43 2.94
C GLY A 210 25.50 27.96 1.61
N SER A 211 24.17 28.01 1.47
CA SER A 211 23.40 27.62 0.29
C SER A 211 22.55 28.80 -0.23
N SER A 212 21.80 28.57 -1.31
CA SER A 212 20.80 29.48 -1.86
C SER A 212 19.52 28.70 -2.15
N PHE A 213 18.37 29.24 -1.77
CA PHE A 213 17.08 28.58 -2.04
C PHE A 213 16.28 29.28 -3.14
N ASN A 214 15.82 28.49 -4.09
CA ASN A 214 14.71 28.85 -4.96
C ASN A 214 13.39 28.68 -4.18
N ARG A 215 12.57 29.73 -4.16
CA ARG A 215 11.39 29.79 -3.28
C ARG A 215 10.13 30.14 -4.05
N ARG A 216 9.03 29.46 -3.70
CA ARG A 216 7.68 29.74 -4.20
C ARG A 216 6.72 29.93 -3.04
N LYS A 217 5.84 30.93 -3.15
CA LYS A 217 4.82 31.24 -2.16
C LYS A 217 3.43 31.11 -2.76
N GLY A 218 2.55 30.46 -2.01
CA GLY A 218 1.11 30.50 -2.21
C GLY A 218 0.44 31.03 -0.96
N ASP A 219 -0.88 30.89 -0.87
CA ASP A 219 -1.67 31.43 0.23
C ASP A 219 -1.27 30.86 1.60
N TRP A 220 -0.89 29.58 1.64
CA TRP A 220 -0.65 28.83 2.89
C TRP A 220 0.68 28.08 2.93
N LEU A 221 1.41 28.07 1.82
CA LEU A 221 2.60 27.26 1.62
C LEU A 221 3.75 28.11 1.11
N ILE A 222 4.92 27.94 1.72
CA ILE A 222 6.19 28.30 1.11
C ILE A 222 6.93 26.99 0.79
N THR A 223 7.36 26.87 -0.45
CA THR A 223 8.24 25.76 -0.87
C THR A 223 9.62 26.30 -1.19
N ARG A 224 10.64 25.60 -0.73
CA ARG A 224 12.04 26.01 -0.87
C ARG A 224 12.86 24.84 -1.39
N THR A 225 13.88 25.12 -2.18
CA THR A 225 14.84 24.09 -2.57
C THR A 225 16.18 24.69 -2.96
N SER A 226 17.29 24.01 -2.67
CA SER A 226 18.62 24.37 -3.17
C SER A 226 18.91 23.87 -4.59
N TYR A 227 18.00 23.07 -5.16
CA TYR A 227 17.97 22.75 -6.59
C TYR A 227 17.54 23.97 -7.41
N ASP A 228 17.20 23.76 -8.68
CA ASP A 228 16.75 24.81 -9.59
C ASP A 228 15.30 25.31 -9.35
N VAL A 229 14.95 26.36 -10.10
CA VAL A 229 13.64 26.99 -10.10
C VAL A 229 12.51 26.04 -10.51
N THR A 230 12.77 25.14 -11.46
CA THR A 230 11.78 24.17 -11.94
C THR A 230 11.40 23.22 -10.81
N ARG A 231 12.37 22.74 -10.05
CA ARG A 231 12.13 21.91 -8.87
C ARG A 231 11.25 22.63 -7.84
N ALA A 232 11.54 23.90 -7.55
CA ALA A 232 10.75 24.71 -6.61
C ALA A 232 9.28 24.82 -7.06
N LYS A 233 9.04 25.06 -8.36
CA LYS A 233 7.70 25.16 -8.97
C LYS A 233 6.94 23.84 -8.87
N MET A 234 7.58 22.73 -9.21
CA MET A 234 6.97 21.40 -9.19
C MET A 234 6.62 20.96 -7.77
N LEU A 235 7.54 21.18 -6.81
CA LEU A 235 7.29 20.92 -5.40
C LEU A 235 6.11 21.75 -4.86
N HIS A 236 6.03 23.04 -5.24
CA HIS A 236 4.91 23.91 -4.88
C HIS A 236 3.58 23.36 -5.38
N ARG A 237 3.52 23.06 -6.68
CA ARG A 237 2.32 22.55 -7.34
C ARG A 237 1.82 21.27 -6.69
N ASN A 238 2.72 20.32 -6.45
CA ASN A 238 2.40 19.04 -5.82
C ASN A 238 1.88 19.24 -4.39
N ALA A 239 2.53 20.07 -3.58
CA ALA A 239 2.10 20.36 -2.22
C ALA A 239 0.73 21.05 -2.15
N VAL A 240 0.42 21.96 -3.08
CA VAL A 240 -0.90 22.59 -3.19
C VAL A 240 -1.98 21.57 -3.54
N ALA A 241 -1.71 20.68 -4.50
CA ALA A 241 -2.64 19.60 -4.86
C ALA A 241 -2.91 18.66 -3.68
N VAL A 242 -1.88 18.34 -2.90
CA VAL A 242 -1.99 17.53 -1.68
C VAL A 242 -2.86 18.22 -0.62
N VAL A 243 -2.68 19.52 -0.40
CA VAL A 243 -3.52 20.29 0.52
C VAL A 243 -4.99 20.18 0.10
N LYS A 244 -5.28 20.49 -1.17
CA LYS A 244 -6.65 20.41 -1.71
C LYS A 244 -7.23 19.00 -1.54
N ARG A 245 -6.47 17.97 -1.92
CA ARG A 245 -6.93 16.59 -1.82
C ARG A 245 -7.21 16.17 -0.38
N THR A 246 -6.36 16.60 0.54
CA THR A 246 -6.54 16.33 1.97
C THR A 246 -7.80 17.00 2.51
N GLN A 247 -8.05 18.26 2.12
CA GLN A 247 -9.25 18.99 2.50
C GLN A 247 -10.53 18.36 1.92
N GLU A 248 -10.51 17.90 0.67
CA GLU A 248 -11.62 17.15 0.05
C GLU A 248 -11.97 15.89 0.83
N LEU A 249 -10.97 15.07 1.18
CA LEU A 249 -11.19 13.84 1.95
C LEU A 249 -11.73 14.15 3.36
N LEU A 250 -11.23 15.19 4.00
CA LEU A 250 -11.68 15.60 5.33
C LEU A 250 -12.97 16.42 5.32
N GLY A 251 -13.49 16.81 4.14
CA GLY A 251 -14.60 17.75 4.03
C GLY A 251 -14.36 19.01 4.86
N THR A 252 -13.17 19.60 4.75
CA THR A 252 -12.78 20.85 5.42
C THR A 252 -12.57 21.97 4.41
N GLU A 253 -12.87 23.19 4.84
CA GLU A 253 -12.64 24.40 4.06
C GLU A 253 -11.79 25.39 4.86
N GLY A 254 -11.19 26.36 4.15
CA GLY A 254 -10.43 27.44 4.76
C GLY A 254 -8.95 27.12 5.01
N PRO A 255 -8.32 27.79 5.98
CA PRO A 255 -6.87 27.71 6.21
C PRO A 255 -6.39 26.29 6.60
N PRO A 256 -5.58 25.62 5.77
CA PRO A 256 -5.25 24.19 5.92
C PRO A 256 -4.29 23.91 7.08
N PHE A 257 -3.55 24.92 7.55
CA PHE A 257 -2.62 24.80 8.67
C PHE A 257 -3.03 25.70 9.84
N GLY A 258 -4.34 25.88 10.03
CA GLY A 258 -4.86 26.96 10.86
C GLY A 258 -4.43 28.31 10.30
N GLN A 259 -4.10 29.28 11.15
CA GLN A 259 -3.66 30.61 10.70
C GLN A 259 -2.19 30.68 10.27
N TYR A 260 -1.48 29.55 10.24
CA TYR A 260 -0.04 29.52 9.99
C TYR A 260 0.29 29.21 8.53
N GLU A 261 1.40 29.78 8.06
CA GLU A 261 2.04 29.39 6.81
C GLU A 261 2.94 28.18 7.07
N TYR A 262 2.89 27.17 6.19
CA TYR A 262 3.73 25.97 6.31
C TYR A 262 4.86 25.99 5.28
N THR A 263 6.10 25.82 5.74
CA THR A 263 7.28 25.77 4.87
C THR A 263 7.73 24.33 4.63
N ILE A 264 7.88 23.93 3.37
CA ILE A 264 8.59 22.70 3.01
C ILE A 264 9.88 23.00 2.26
N THR A 265 10.96 22.29 2.60
CA THR A 265 12.28 22.52 2.00
C THR A 265 12.90 21.22 1.50
N HIS A 266 13.27 21.18 0.22
CA HIS A 266 14.02 20.07 -0.38
C HIS A 266 15.49 20.45 -0.59
N LEU A 267 16.40 19.79 0.12
CA LEU A 267 17.84 20.03 0.08
C LEU A 267 18.52 19.11 -0.93
N GLN A 268 19.50 19.64 -1.67
CA GLN A 268 20.22 18.93 -2.72
C GLN A 268 21.31 18.01 -2.19
N THR A 269 21.91 18.36 -1.06
CA THR A 269 23.04 17.59 -0.54
C THR A 269 22.84 17.18 0.91
N ARG A 270 23.54 16.10 1.29
CA ARG A 270 23.61 15.68 2.68
C ARG A 270 24.27 16.74 3.56
N ASP A 271 25.25 17.49 3.03
CA ASP A 271 25.93 18.54 3.77
C ASP A 271 24.99 19.71 4.11
N GLU A 272 24.09 20.07 3.19
CA GLU A 272 23.04 21.05 3.46
C GLU A 272 22.07 20.57 4.55
N TYR A 273 21.69 19.29 4.53
CA TYR A 273 20.86 18.67 5.57
C TYR A 273 21.55 18.70 6.93
N GLU A 274 22.83 18.30 6.99
CA GLU A 274 23.66 18.41 8.19
C GLU A 274 23.77 19.87 8.68
N GLY A 275 23.91 20.82 7.76
CA GLY A 275 23.89 22.25 8.06
C GLY A 275 22.57 22.71 8.69
N MET A 276 21.43 22.26 8.16
CA MET A 276 20.12 22.56 8.75
C MET A 276 19.99 21.98 10.17
N LEU A 277 20.49 20.77 10.42
CA LEU A 277 20.44 20.16 11.75
C LEU A 277 21.37 20.88 12.75
N THR A 278 22.60 21.18 12.34
CA THR A 278 23.66 21.64 13.26
C THR A 278 23.74 23.15 13.40
N LYS A 279 23.52 23.92 12.34
CA LYS A 279 23.65 25.39 12.36
C LYS A 279 22.30 26.07 12.59
N VAL A 280 21.27 25.62 11.88
CA VAL A 280 19.92 26.21 11.96
C VAL A 280 19.17 25.71 13.19
N LEU A 281 19.03 24.38 13.36
CA LEU A 281 18.35 23.80 14.52
C LEU A 281 19.22 23.67 15.77
N LYS A 282 20.55 23.72 15.61
CA LYS A 282 21.51 23.59 16.71
C LYS A 282 21.31 22.33 17.54
N LEU A 283 20.99 21.22 16.87
CA LEU A 283 20.88 19.92 17.52
C LEU A 283 22.27 19.42 17.93
N GLU A 284 22.34 18.76 19.08
CA GLU A 284 23.56 18.19 19.64
C GLU A 284 23.28 16.79 20.22
N GLY A 285 24.34 16.04 20.54
CA GLY A 285 24.24 14.74 21.24
C GLY A 285 23.37 13.69 20.54
N ASP A 286 22.50 13.05 21.32
CA ASP A 286 21.63 11.96 20.85
C ASP A 286 20.57 12.45 19.85
N ASP A 287 20.06 13.67 20.01
CA ASP A 287 19.06 14.25 19.11
C ASP A 287 19.64 14.47 17.71
N LEU A 288 20.86 15.00 17.63
CA LEU A 288 21.58 15.12 16.35
C LEU A 288 21.88 13.73 15.76
N THR A 289 22.34 12.80 16.58
CA THR A 289 22.66 11.43 16.15
C THR A 289 21.43 10.72 15.58
N PHE A 290 20.27 10.92 16.20
CA PHE A 290 18.99 10.40 15.72
C PHE A 290 18.56 11.08 14.42
N ALA A 291 18.57 12.42 14.37
CA ALA A 291 18.16 13.18 13.18
C ALA A 291 19.02 12.87 11.93
N ARG A 292 20.31 12.55 12.12
CA ARG A 292 21.24 12.11 11.05
C ARG A 292 20.89 10.76 10.42
N ARG A 293 20.13 9.93 11.12
CA ARG A 293 19.63 8.64 10.61
C ARG A 293 18.35 8.82 9.82
N LEU A 294 17.69 9.98 9.92
CA LEU A 294 16.47 10.30 9.20
C LEU A 294 16.81 11.06 7.91
N SER A 295 15.92 10.97 6.93
CA SER A 295 16.00 11.74 5.68
C SER A 295 15.27 13.09 5.74
N GLY A 296 14.67 13.43 6.88
CA GLY A 296 14.01 14.72 7.07
C GLY A 296 13.69 15.02 8.53
N HIS A 297 13.39 16.29 8.80
CA HIS A 297 13.14 16.78 10.14
C HIS A 297 12.14 17.94 10.14
N GLY A 298 11.29 17.97 11.18
CA GLY A 298 10.35 19.07 11.41
C GLY A 298 11.04 20.29 12.01
N GLN A 299 10.54 21.49 11.73
CA GLN A 299 11.03 22.72 12.33
C GLN A 299 9.90 23.66 12.75
N SER A 300 10.18 24.51 13.73
CA SER A 300 9.20 25.47 14.28
C SER A 300 9.40 26.90 13.77
N LYS A 301 10.60 27.24 13.29
CA LYS A 301 10.94 28.57 12.77
C LYS A 301 11.78 28.46 11.48
N PRO A 302 11.16 28.64 10.30
CA PRO A 302 9.71 28.76 10.09
C PRO A 302 9.00 27.46 10.45
N TYR A 303 7.68 27.51 10.67
CA TYR A 303 6.89 26.30 10.88
C TYR A 303 6.90 25.45 9.62
N GLY A 304 7.46 24.24 9.69
CA GLY A 304 7.78 23.52 8.47
C GLY A 304 8.39 22.14 8.62
N TYR A 305 8.87 21.61 7.51
CA TYR A 305 9.64 20.38 7.41
C TYR A 305 10.68 20.51 6.31
N PHE A 306 11.86 19.95 6.52
CA PHE A 306 12.89 19.88 5.48
C PHE A 306 13.39 18.45 5.34
N CYS A 307 13.81 18.11 4.14
CA CYS A 307 14.36 16.78 3.86
C CYS A 307 15.51 16.85 2.87
N TYR A 308 16.31 15.80 2.88
CA TYR A 308 17.26 15.45 1.82
C TYR A 308 16.91 14.04 1.33
N SER A 309 16.86 13.85 0.02
CA SER A 309 16.67 12.54 -0.59
C SER A 309 17.58 12.35 -1.80
N SER A 310 17.85 11.08 -2.13
CA SER A 310 18.61 10.71 -3.32
C SER A 310 17.81 10.87 -4.62
N SER A 311 16.50 11.06 -4.56
CA SER A 311 15.65 11.32 -5.72
C SER A 311 14.53 12.33 -5.44
N ASP A 312 14.15 13.09 -6.47
CA ASP A 312 13.05 14.05 -6.40
C ASP A 312 11.72 13.40 -6.03
N ALA A 313 11.43 12.23 -6.57
CA ALA A 313 10.19 11.51 -6.30
C ALA A 313 10.10 11.08 -4.82
N SER A 314 11.19 10.61 -4.23
CA SER A 314 11.23 10.29 -2.80
C SER A 314 11.08 11.54 -1.92
N ALA A 315 11.70 12.66 -2.31
CA ALA A 315 11.51 13.93 -1.61
C ALA A 315 10.07 14.45 -1.71
N ASP A 316 9.45 14.37 -2.90
CA ASP A 316 8.05 14.73 -3.10
C ASP A 316 7.14 13.90 -2.20
N ASP A 317 7.33 12.58 -2.17
CA ASP A 317 6.61 11.69 -1.27
C ASP A 317 6.75 12.13 0.19
N MET A 318 7.98 12.30 0.70
CA MET A 318 8.19 12.67 2.10
C MET A 318 7.55 14.02 2.46
N LEU A 319 7.76 15.04 1.62
CA LEU A 319 7.27 16.39 1.87
C LEU A 319 5.76 16.47 1.74
N CYS A 320 5.19 15.91 0.67
CA CYS A 320 3.75 15.90 0.42
C CYS A 320 3.01 15.04 1.45
N ASN A 321 3.54 13.88 1.80
CA ASN A 321 2.97 13.08 2.88
C ASN A 321 2.96 13.86 4.19
N THR A 322 4.06 14.55 4.52
CA THR A 322 4.12 15.41 5.71
C THR A 322 3.09 16.55 5.64
N VAL A 323 2.95 17.21 4.50
CA VAL A 323 1.92 18.25 4.26
C VAL A 323 0.53 17.70 4.55
N SER A 324 0.14 16.56 3.97
CA SER A 324 -1.18 15.95 4.20
C SER A 324 -1.45 15.71 5.70
N LEU A 325 -0.45 15.23 6.42
CA LEU A 325 -0.59 14.96 7.85
C LEU A 325 -0.62 16.23 8.70
N ARG A 326 -0.02 17.32 8.24
CA ARG A 326 -0.19 18.62 8.90
C ARG A 326 -1.59 19.17 8.69
N VAL A 327 -2.16 19.04 7.50
CA VAL A 327 -3.56 19.40 7.28
C VAL A 327 -4.48 18.56 8.18
N LEU A 328 -4.27 17.24 8.24
CA LEU A 328 -5.00 16.36 9.16
C LEU A 328 -4.84 16.81 10.63
N ALA A 329 -3.62 17.12 11.06
CA ALA A 329 -3.37 17.56 12.43
C ALA A 329 -4.15 18.82 12.80
N HIS A 330 -4.24 19.79 11.88
CA HIS A 330 -4.97 21.03 12.10
C HIS A 330 -6.48 20.83 12.05
N ALA A 331 -6.98 19.95 11.18
CA ALA A 331 -8.39 19.53 11.19
C ALA A 331 -8.80 18.90 12.54
N GLN A 332 -7.86 18.26 13.24
CA GLN A 332 -8.03 17.69 14.58
C GLN A 332 -7.77 18.69 15.72
N SER A 333 -7.85 20.00 15.44
CA SER A 333 -7.56 21.09 16.40
C SER A 333 -6.13 21.03 16.98
N GLY A 334 -5.16 20.57 16.19
CA GLY A 334 -3.75 20.53 16.58
C GLY A 334 -3.38 19.38 17.54
N LYS A 335 -4.30 18.45 17.81
CA LYS A 335 -4.01 17.26 18.62
C LYS A 335 -2.86 16.46 17.97
N ARG A 336 -1.80 16.22 18.75
CA ARG A 336 -0.62 15.46 18.31
C ARG A 336 -0.73 13.95 18.55
N ASP A 337 -1.82 13.49 19.17
CA ASP A 337 -2.02 12.09 19.54
C ASP A 337 -2.63 11.28 18.40
N ARG A 338 -1.89 11.18 17.28
CA ARG A 338 -2.27 10.29 16.18
C ARG A 338 -1.49 8.99 16.23
N ALA A 339 -2.22 7.92 15.98
CA ALA A 339 -1.66 6.58 15.91
C ALA A 339 -0.78 6.43 14.64
N PRO A 340 0.35 5.72 14.72
CA PRO A 340 1.25 5.51 13.58
C PRO A 340 0.55 4.92 12.34
N TRP A 341 -0.41 4.02 12.54
CA TRP A 341 -1.16 3.39 11.46
C TRP A 341 -2.07 4.40 10.73
N ILE A 342 -2.64 5.39 11.44
CA ILE A 342 -3.45 6.46 10.83
C ILE A 342 -2.56 7.35 9.96
N ASP A 343 -1.42 7.77 10.53
CA ASP A 343 -0.43 8.60 9.84
C ASP A 343 0.10 7.91 8.58
N THR A 344 0.39 6.61 8.68
CA THR A 344 0.82 5.78 7.55
C THR A 344 -0.27 5.68 6.50
N GLY A 345 -1.45 5.18 6.89
CA GLY A 345 -2.53 4.89 5.96
C GLY A 345 -3.05 6.13 5.25
N PHE A 346 -3.34 7.19 6.01
CA PHE A 346 -3.91 8.42 5.46
C PHE A 346 -2.89 9.17 4.60
N GLY A 347 -1.64 9.28 5.06
CA GLY A 347 -0.59 9.91 4.28
C GLY A 347 -0.34 9.17 2.96
N TYR A 348 -0.31 7.84 2.99
CA TYR A 348 -0.13 7.01 1.78
C TYR A 348 -1.34 7.09 0.85
N LEU A 349 -2.56 7.17 1.39
CA LEU A 349 -3.76 7.41 0.60
C LEU A 349 -3.65 8.73 -0.18
N VAL A 350 -3.24 9.82 0.47
CA VAL A 350 -3.16 11.11 -0.22
C VAL A 350 -2.04 11.12 -1.27
N THR A 351 -0.84 10.62 -0.94
CA THR A 351 0.26 10.60 -1.91
C THR A 351 0.02 9.64 -3.06
N SER A 352 -0.62 8.49 -2.82
CA SER A 352 -0.96 7.54 -3.90
C SER A 352 -1.91 8.16 -4.92
N GLN A 353 -2.81 9.03 -4.47
CA GLN A 353 -3.80 9.68 -5.33
C GLN A 353 -3.20 10.87 -6.08
N VAL A 354 -2.34 11.67 -5.44
CA VAL A 354 -1.79 12.90 -6.03
C VAL A 354 -0.50 12.67 -6.81
N LEU A 355 0.40 11.84 -6.28
CA LEU A 355 1.73 11.59 -6.85
C LEU A 355 1.84 10.23 -7.57
N GLY A 356 0.90 9.31 -7.33
CA GLY A 356 0.98 7.94 -7.84
C GLY A 356 1.96 7.05 -7.07
N THR A 357 2.49 7.52 -5.94
CA THR A 357 3.58 6.87 -5.20
C THR A 357 3.33 6.81 -3.69
N THR A 358 4.05 5.93 -3.01
CA THR A 358 4.04 5.79 -1.54
C THR A 358 5.46 5.56 -1.02
N MET A 359 6.48 6.22 -1.59
CA MET A 359 7.90 5.97 -1.32
C MET A 359 8.42 6.56 0.01
N VAL A 360 7.52 6.84 0.95
CA VAL A 360 7.90 7.46 2.22
C VAL A 360 8.50 6.40 3.15
N GLN A 361 9.80 6.47 3.41
CA GLN A 361 10.44 5.74 4.50
C GLN A 361 10.17 6.48 5.82
N ARG A 362 8.92 6.40 6.29
CA ARG A 362 8.46 7.19 7.44
C ARG A 362 8.95 6.64 8.78
N TYR A 363 9.22 5.36 8.79
CA TYR A 363 9.68 4.60 9.94
C TYR A 363 10.86 3.77 9.45
N THR A 364 11.81 3.48 10.33
CA THR A 364 12.62 2.27 10.19
C THR A 364 11.66 1.09 10.22
N MET A 365 10.91 0.87 9.14
CA MET A 365 10.51 -0.47 8.76
C MET A 365 11.82 -1.21 8.83
N LYS A 366 11.96 -2.13 9.78
CA LYS A 366 13.17 -2.95 9.86
C LYS A 366 13.41 -3.41 8.43
N GLU A 367 14.50 -2.93 7.84
CA GLU A 367 14.90 -3.37 6.52
C GLU A 367 14.84 -4.90 6.56
N VAL A 368 14.41 -5.48 5.44
CA VAL A 368 14.11 -6.89 5.07
C VAL A 368 15.02 -8.00 5.69
N SER A 369 15.99 -7.63 6.51
CA SER A 369 16.87 -8.49 7.28
C SER A 369 16.33 -9.05 8.60
N THR A 370 15.29 -8.51 9.28
CA THR A 370 14.99 -8.94 10.68
C THR A 370 13.52 -8.99 11.14
N THR A 371 12.55 -9.30 10.28
CA THR A 371 11.16 -9.60 10.72
C THR A 371 10.67 -10.88 10.10
N THR A 372 10.65 -11.95 10.92
CA THR A 372 10.09 -13.30 10.69
C THR A 372 10.55 -14.02 9.41
N ALA A 373 10.74 -15.33 9.49
CA ALA A 373 11.28 -16.13 8.38
C ALA A 373 10.37 -16.19 7.13
N ASP A 374 9.23 -15.49 7.12
CA ASP A 374 8.14 -15.67 6.15
C ASP A 374 7.98 -14.52 5.12
N ASP A 375 8.60 -13.34 5.31
CA ASP A 375 8.40 -12.18 4.39
C ASP A 375 9.40 -12.14 3.22
N LYS A 376 10.37 -13.07 3.15
CA LYS A 376 11.31 -13.17 2.01
C LYS A 376 10.73 -13.87 0.77
N VAL A 377 9.46 -14.25 0.80
CA VAL A 377 8.90 -15.28 -0.08
C VAL A 377 8.32 -14.76 -1.41
N ILE A 378 8.19 -13.45 -1.64
CA ILE A 378 7.65 -12.94 -2.92
C ILE A 378 8.67 -12.08 -3.67
N PRO A 379 9.50 -12.67 -4.55
CA PRO A 379 10.47 -11.95 -5.39
C PRO A 379 9.83 -10.90 -6.30
N GLU A 380 8.56 -11.06 -6.66
CA GLU A 380 7.82 -10.16 -7.55
C GLU A 380 7.54 -8.79 -6.91
N PHE A 381 7.49 -8.73 -5.58
CA PHE A 381 7.33 -7.49 -4.82
C PHE A 381 8.57 -6.58 -4.86
N SER A 382 9.75 -7.13 -5.15
CA SER A 382 10.98 -6.33 -5.29
C SER A 382 10.93 -5.35 -6.48
N LYS A 383 10.10 -5.63 -7.51
CA LYS A 383 9.93 -4.73 -8.67
C LYS A 383 8.97 -3.57 -8.42
N LYS A 384 8.20 -3.60 -7.33
CA LYS A 384 7.14 -2.63 -7.00
C LYS A 384 7.42 -1.83 -5.73
N ALA A 385 8.68 -1.85 -5.25
CA ALA A 385 9.08 -1.16 -4.04
C ALA A 385 8.68 0.33 -4.09
N GLY A 386 7.92 0.77 -3.09
CA GLY A 386 7.50 2.17 -2.95
C GLY A 386 6.28 2.58 -3.78
N THR A 387 5.56 1.65 -4.41
CA THR A 387 4.31 1.95 -5.11
C THR A 387 3.08 1.55 -4.29
N PRO A 388 1.92 2.20 -4.52
CA PRO A 388 0.65 1.78 -3.92
C PRO A 388 0.29 0.33 -4.26
N GLU A 389 0.67 -0.16 -5.44
CA GLU A 389 0.36 -1.49 -5.93
C GLU A 389 1.02 -2.57 -5.06
N LEU A 390 2.25 -2.35 -4.61
CA LEU A 390 2.89 -3.27 -3.65
C LEU A 390 2.08 -3.40 -2.36
N LEU A 391 1.57 -2.29 -1.83
CA LEU A 391 0.78 -2.33 -0.60
C LEU A 391 -0.56 -3.05 -0.80
N ARG A 392 -1.19 -2.88 -1.96
CA ARG A 392 -2.41 -3.61 -2.32
C ARG A 392 -2.15 -5.11 -2.46
N GLU A 393 -1.05 -5.49 -3.12
CA GLU A 393 -0.67 -6.89 -3.27
C GLU A 393 -0.34 -7.56 -1.93
N VAL A 394 0.36 -6.85 -1.04
CA VAL A 394 0.63 -7.37 0.32
C VAL A 394 -0.66 -7.53 1.11
N ALA A 395 -1.59 -6.56 1.03
CA ALA A 395 -2.89 -6.67 1.69
C ALA A 395 -3.71 -7.85 1.14
N LEU A 396 -3.78 -7.97 -0.19
CA LEU A 396 -4.48 -9.06 -0.87
C LEU A 396 -3.88 -10.41 -0.50
N TYR A 397 -2.56 -10.55 -0.58
CA TYR A 397 -1.86 -11.76 -0.21
C TYR A 397 -2.16 -12.15 1.24
N ASN A 398 -2.02 -11.22 2.18
CA ASN A 398 -2.25 -11.52 3.60
C ASN A 398 -3.69 -11.97 3.87
N ILE A 399 -4.69 -11.35 3.24
CA ILE A 399 -6.09 -11.77 3.41
C ILE A 399 -6.33 -13.12 2.73
N ASN A 400 -5.81 -13.30 1.52
CA ASN A 400 -6.01 -14.50 0.72
C ASN A 400 -5.49 -15.77 1.41
N TYR A 401 -4.45 -15.65 2.23
CA TYR A 401 -3.88 -16.75 3.01
C TYR A 401 -4.20 -16.67 4.51
N ASN A 402 -5.14 -15.82 4.92
CA ASN A 402 -5.54 -15.65 6.33
C ASN A 402 -4.37 -15.32 7.28
N ARG A 403 -3.45 -14.47 6.83
CA ARG A 403 -2.25 -13.98 7.53
C ARG A 403 -2.33 -12.50 7.90
N ASP A 404 -3.46 -11.85 7.65
CA ASP A 404 -3.61 -10.44 7.94
C ASP A 404 -3.63 -10.16 9.45
N ILE A 405 -3.07 -9.00 9.83
CA ILE A 405 -2.96 -8.60 11.24
C ILE A 405 -4.32 -8.09 11.71
N PRO A 406 -4.93 -8.61 12.79
CA PRO A 406 -6.25 -8.16 13.25
C PRO A 406 -6.35 -6.63 13.39
N LEU A 407 -7.49 -6.03 13.02
CA LEU A 407 -7.66 -4.57 13.03
C LEU A 407 -7.46 -3.99 14.44
N ARG A 408 -7.91 -4.71 15.47
CA ARG A 408 -7.65 -4.35 16.88
C ARG A 408 -6.16 -4.29 17.21
N GLN A 409 -5.35 -5.21 16.66
CA GLN A 409 -3.91 -5.22 16.85
C GLN A 409 -3.26 -4.04 16.10
N LEU A 410 -3.68 -3.76 14.87
CA LEU A 410 -3.20 -2.60 14.11
C LEU A 410 -3.47 -1.28 14.85
N ILE A 411 -4.64 -1.16 15.48
CA ILE A 411 -4.99 0.02 16.30
C ILE A 411 -4.05 0.14 17.49
N ALA A 412 -3.56 -0.95 18.05
CA ALA A 412 -2.62 -0.94 19.17
C ALA A 412 -1.15 -0.78 18.75
N THR A 413 -0.83 -0.81 17.45
CA THR A 413 0.56 -0.76 16.97
C THR A 413 1.24 0.56 17.30
N GLU A 414 2.39 0.47 17.97
CA GLU A 414 3.27 1.59 18.26
C GLU A 414 4.26 1.85 17.10
N ILE A 415 4.85 3.04 17.09
CA ILE A 415 5.65 3.53 15.96
C ILE A 415 6.83 2.61 15.62
N ASN A 416 7.47 2.02 16.63
CA ASN A 416 8.63 1.16 16.48
C ASN A 416 8.28 -0.28 16.04
N ASP A 417 6.99 -0.63 16.06
CA ASP A 417 6.49 -1.96 15.72
C ASP A 417 5.86 -2.01 14.31
N MET A 418 5.78 -0.85 13.63
CA MET A 418 5.25 -0.77 12.27
C MET A 418 6.16 -1.54 11.28
N GLN A 419 5.53 -2.42 10.51
CA GLN A 419 6.16 -3.24 9.46
C GLN A 419 5.38 -3.07 8.15
N GLN A 420 5.88 -3.65 7.06
CA GLN A 420 5.22 -3.55 5.75
C GLN A 420 3.78 -4.08 5.77
N ALA A 421 3.50 -5.19 6.47
CA ALA A 421 2.14 -5.71 6.62
C ALA A 421 1.20 -4.71 7.35
N HIS A 422 1.71 -4.00 8.38
CA HIS A 422 0.97 -2.94 9.05
C HIS A 422 0.68 -1.77 8.11
N ALA A 423 1.67 -1.36 7.29
CA ALA A 423 1.51 -0.29 6.31
C ALA A 423 0.50 -0.67 5.22
N ALA A 424 0.56 -1.91 4.72
CA ALA A 424 -0.37 -2.44 3.73
C ALA A 424 -1.81 -2.48 4.26
N LYS A 425 -2.03 -2.98 5.48
CA LYS A 425 -3.36 -2.95 6.11
C LYS A 425 -3.81 -1.51 6.37
N SER A 426 -2.94 -0.64 6.88
CA SER A 426 -3.27 0.77 7.12
C SER A 426 -3.72 1.50 5.85
N PHE A 427 -2.96 1.34 4.77
CA PHE A 427 -3.26 1.94 3.47
C PHE A 427 -4.56 1.39 2.89
N SER A 428 -4.70 0.07 2.83
CA SER A 428 -5.88 -0.55 2.24
C SER A 428 -7.15 -0.35 3.05
N PHE A 429 -7.05 -0.27 4.37
CA PHE A 429 -8.16 0.07 5.23
C PHE A 429 -8.62 1.52 5.00
N MET A 430 -7.68 2.45 4.78
CA MET A 430 -8.01 3.83 4.41
C MET A 430 -8.67 3.90 3.02
N GLU A 431 -8.20 3.13 2.03
CA GLU A 431 -8.89 3.02 0.74
C GLU A 431 -10.33 2.49 0.93
N PHE A 432 -10.50 1.41 1.68
CA PHE A 432 -11.82 0.82 1.96
C PHE A 432 -12.80 1.81 2.61
N ILE A 433 -12.41 2.47 3.71
CA ILE A 433 -13.33 3.38 4.42
C ILE A 433 -13.68 4.60 3.56
N TYR A 434 -12.79 5.09 2.70
CA TYR A 434 -13.12 6.18 1.77
C TYR A 434 -13.90 5.71 0.54
N ALA A 435 -13.81 4.43 0.18
CA ALA A 435 -14.62 3.83 -0.87
C ALA A 435 -16.09 3.67 -0.43
N ASN A 436 -16.31 3.18 0.78
CA ASN A 436 -17.62 2.70 1.22
C ASN A 436 -18.26 3.54 2.34
N HIS A 437 -17.45 4.27 3.10
CA HIS A 437 -17.84 4.92 4.36
C HIS A 437 -17.27 6.35 4.47
N ALA A 438 -17.22 7.09 3.36
CA ALA A 438 -16.44 8.33 3.25
C ALA A 438 -16.85 9.41 4.28
N GLU A 439 -18.15 9.53 4.56
CA GLU A 439 -18.67 10.50 5.54
C GLU A 439 -18.22 10.12 6.97
N GLN A 440 -18.33 8.84 7.32
CA GLN A 440 -17.91 8.29 8.61
C GLN A 440 -16.39 8.42 8.77
N ALA A 441 -15.62 8.10 7.73
CA ALA A 441 -14.17 8.24 7.71
C ALA A 441 -13.75 9.71 7.95
N SER A 442 -14.38 10.65 7.25
CA SER A 442 -14.15 12.08 7.42
C SER A 442 -14.47 12.57 8.84
N LYS A 443 -15.64 12.19 9.36
CA LYS A 443 -16.07 12.52 10.74
C LYS A 443 -15.09 11.97 11.78
N TRP A 444 -14.77 10.69 11.69
CA TRP A 444 -13.86 9.99 12.60
C TRP A 444 -12.45 10.58 12.57
N LEU A 445 -11.89 10.83 11.38
CA LEU A 445 -10.55 11.41 11.25
C LEU A 445 -10.49 12.83 11.82
N LYS A 446 -11.53 13.66 11.64
CA LYS A 446 -11.59 15.01 12.21
C LYS A 446 -11.71 15.03 13.73
N ARG A 447 -12.40 14.05 14.33
CA ARG A 447 -12.52 13.92 15.80
C ARG A 447 -11.14 13.87 16.49
N GLY A 448 -10.16 13.29 15.80
CA GLY A 448 -8.80 13.12 16.29
C GLY A 448 -8.67 11.96 17.26
N GLY A 449 -7.42 11.51 17.47
CA GLY A 449 -7.13 10.34 18.28
C GLY A 449 -7.17 10.59 19.78
N THR A 450 -7.51 9.52 20.50
CA THR A 450 -7.17 9.30 21.91
C THR A 450 -5.87 8.50 21.99
N LYS A 451 -5.02 8.71 23.01
CA LYS A 451 -3.75 7.95 23.13
C LYS A 451 -3.96 6.45 23.24
N LYS A 452 -5.08 6.02 23.83
CA LYS A 452 -5.30 4.61 24.16
C LYS A 452 -5.99 3.87 23.03
N ALA A 453 -5.47 2.70 22.68
CA ALA A 453 -6.02 1.84 21.63
C ALA A 453 -7.49 1.49 21.83
N LEU A 454 -7.93 1.23 23.07
CA LEU A 454 -9.32 0.92 23.40
C LEU A 454 -10.27 2.08 23.10
N GLU A 455 -9.87 3.31 23.47
CA GLU A 455 -10.65 4.51 23.22
C GLU A 455 -10.73 4.80 21.70
N ARG A 456 -9.66 4.51 20.95
CA ARG A 456 -9.65 4.61 19.48
C ARG A 456 -10.57 3.58 18.81
N ALA A 457 -10.53 2.34 19.26
CA ALA A 457 -11.42 1.29 18.77
C ALA A 457 -12.90 1.65 19.02
N ALA A 458 -13.23 2.11 20.23
CA ALA A 458 -14.58 2.55 20.57
C ALA A 458 -15.04 3.74 19.71
N ALA A 459 -14.15 4.70 19.42
CA ALA A 459 -14.47 5.82 18.54
C ALA A 459 -14.77 5.38 17.10
N ILE A 460 -14.06 4.37 16.58
CA ILE A 460 -14.37 3.79 15.26
C ILE A 460 -15.76 3.16 15.30
N GLU A 461 -16.05 2.32 16.30
CA GLU A 461 -17.36 1.66 16.41
C GLU A 461 -18.51 2.68 16.55
N GLU A 462 -18.30 3.75 17.31
CA GLU A 462 -19.26 4.85 17.47
C GLU A 462 -19.50 5.62 16.16
N ASP A 463 -18.44 5.99 15.45
CA ASP A 463 -18.55 6.84 14.26
C ASP A 463 -19.01 6.06 13.02
N PHE A 464 -18.68 4.77 12.92
CA PHE A 464 -19.12 3.89 11.83
C PHE A 464 -20.44 3.16 12.12
N GLY A 465 -20.86 3.10 13.40
CA GLY A 465 -22.13 2.46 13.80
C GLY A 465 -22.13 0.93 13.68
N VAL A 466 -20.96 0.31 13.59
CA VAL A 466 -20.77 -1.15 13.47
C VAL A 466 -19.65 -1.60 14.40
N LYS A 467 -19.63 -2.89 14.76
CA LYS A 467 -18.52 -3.43 15.56
C LYS A 467 -17.25 -3.44 14.74
N LEU A 468 -16.10 -3.34 15.42
CA LEU A 468 -14.80 -3.34 14.75
C LEU A 468 -14.55 -4.63 13.95
N GLU A 469 -15.03 -5.77 14.46
CA GLU A 469 -14.92 -7.08 13.79
C GLU A 469 -15.76 -7.14 12.50
N ASP A 470 -16.94 -6.53 12.50
CA ASP A 470 -17.80 -6.48 11.31
C ASP A 470 -17.15 -5.59 10.23
N LEU A 471 -16.61 -4.43 10.63
CA LEU A 471 -15.88 -3.54 9.73
C LEU A 471 -14.60 -4.17 9.17
N GLU A 472 -13.93 -4.99 9.97
CA GLU A 472 -12.78 -5.79 9.53
C GLU A 472 -13.20 -6.84 8.51
N ASN A 473 -14.29 -7.56 8.73
CA ASN A 473 -14.81 -8.54 7.76
C ASN A 473 -15.23 -7.88 6.44
N GLU A 474 -15.88 -6.71 6.50
CA GLU A 474 -16.21 -5.90 5.31
C GLU A 474 -14.94 -5.49 4.54
N TRP A 475 -13.89 -5.05 5.25
CA TRP A 475 -12.62 -4.69 4.63
C TRP A 475 -11.96 -5.91 3.95
N ARG A 476 -11.95 -7.09 4.60
CA ARG A 476 -11.37 -8.32 4.04
C ARG A 476 -12.08 -8.72 2.75
N GLU A 477 -13.41 -8.71 2.77
CA GLU A 477 -14.22 -8.98 1.59
C GLU A 477 -13.96 -7.95 0.49
N TRP A 478 -13.91 -6.67 0.85
CA TRP A 478 -13.63 -5.60 -0.11
C TRP A 478 -12.28 -5.77 -0.79
N VAL A 479 -11.21 -6.09 -0.05
CA VAL A 479 -9.88 -6.34 -0.63
C VAL A 479 -9.91 -7.52 -1.60
N LEU A 480 -10.49 -8.67 -1.21
CA LEU A 480 -10.60 -9.85 -2.09
C LEU A 480 -11.33 -9.54 -3.39
N MET A 481 -12.29 -8.62 -3.34
CA MET A 481 -13.16 -8.28 -4.47
C MET A 481 -12.63 -7.15 -5.36
N ASN A 482 -11.66 -6.35 -4.89
CA ASN A 482 -11.25 -5.13 -5.59
C ASN A 482 -9.73 -4.99 -5.84
N TYR A 483 -8.85 -5.67 -5.09
CA TYR A 483 -7.40 -5.67 -5.32
C TYR A 483 -6.97 -6.95 -5.96
#